data_AF-A0A292PZV8-F1
#
_entry.id   AF-A0A292PZV8-F1
#
_cell.length_a   1.000
_cell.length_b   1.000
_cell.length_c   1.000
_cell.angle_alpha   90.00
_cell.angle_beta   90.00
_cell.angle_gamma   90.00
#
_symmetry.space_group_name_H-M   'P 1'
#
loop_
_entity.id
_entity.type
_entity.pdbx_description
1 polymer ?
#
loop_
_entity_poly.entity_id
_entity_poly.type
_entity_poly.pdbx_seq_one_letter_code
_entity_poly.pdbx_strand_id
1 'polypeptide(L)'
;MPGRVHEQATRTFGRILWEKTIPMGLTRELQDMGSTRYQGSAVSKEPDSAFIPKSSRPGPGHWPTVVIDCGVSEGLTQLKTDACWWLNNSSGDVKIVLIFSIKPVIKKIHIEKWEMV
;
A
#
# COMPACT_ATOMS: atom_id res chain seq x y z
N MET A 1 -15.57 4.87 6.71
CA MET A 1 -15.09 5.97 5.83
C MET A 1 -13.73 6.42 6.34
N PRO A 2 -12.75 6.63 5.45
CA PRO A 2 -11.44 7.12 5.84
C PRO A 2 -11.57 8.50 6.50
N GLY A 3 -10.93 8.65 7.66
CA GLY A 3 -10.89 9.90 8.41
C GLY A 3 -9.54 10.59 8.27
N ARG A 4 -9.42 11.82 8.79
CA ARG A 4 -8.18 12.62 8.68
C ARG A 4 -6.89 11.87 9.09
N VAL A 5 -6.95 11.05 10.14
CA VAL A 5 -5.79 10.30 10.64
C VAL A 5 -5.35 9.24 9.62
N HIS A 6 -6.31 8.58 8.99
CA HIS A 6 -6.08 7.56 7.96
C HIS A 6 -5.37 8.18 6.75
N GLU A 7 -5.99 9.22 6.17
CA GLU A 7 -5.43 9.94 5.02
C GLU A 7 -4.06 10.54 5.34
N GLN A 8 -3.87 11.10 6.53
CA GLN A 8 -2.59 11.68 6.91
C GLN A 8 -1.49 10.62 6.97
N ALA A 9 -1.78 9.43 7.49
CA ALA A 9 -0.79 8.37 7.61
C ALA A 9 -0.33 7.86 6.24
N THR A 10 -1.27 7.56 5.34
CA THR A 10 -0.98 7.01 4.01
C THR A 10 -0.27 8.05 3.13
N ARG A 11 -0.78 9.29 3.08
CA ARG A 11 -0.17 10.38 2.31
C ARG A 11 1.20 10.79 2.83
N THR A 12 1.39 10.84 4.16
CA THR A 12 2.70 11.18 4.74
C THR A 12 3.73 10.11 4.41
N PHE A 13 3.37 8.83 4.52
CA PHE A 13 4.29 7.77 4.13
C PHE A 13 4.61 7.82 2.63
N GLY A 14 3.60 8.00 1.77
CA GLY A 14 3.82 8.13 0.33
C GLY A 14 4.79 9.25 -0.03
N ARG A 15 4.68 10.41 0.63
CA ARG A 15 5.63 11.51 0.49
C ARG A 15 7.05 11.12 0.93
N ILE A 16 7.19 10.47 2.10
CA ILE A 16 8.50 10.02 2.60
C ILE A 16 9.13 9.01 1.64
N LEU A 17 8.35 8.06 1.13
CA LEU A 17 8.80 7.09 0.14
C LEU A 17 9.31 7.80 -1.11
N TRP A 18 8.54 8.76 -1.65
CA TRP A 18 8.94 9.57 -2.79
C TRP A 18 10.24 10.37 -2.51
N GLU A 19 10.37 11.01 -1.36
CA GLU A 19 11.58 11.73 -0.95
C GLU A 19 12.82 10.82 -0.92
N LYS A 20 12.66 9.56 -0.51
CA LYS A 20 13.75 8.58 -0.53
C LYS A 20 14.16 8.14 -1.94
N THR A 21 13.27 8.26 -2.92
CA THR A 21 13.61 7.96 -4.33
C THR A 21 14.47 9.04 -4.99
N ILE A 22 14.44 10.27 -4.48
CA ILE A 22 15.20 11.41 -5.04
C ILE A 22 16.71 11.15 -5.06
N PRO A 23 17.38 10.83 -3.95
CA PRO A 23 18.82 10.57 -3.97
C PRO A 23 19.19 9.29 -4.74
N MET A 24 18.22 8.43 -5.07
CA MET A 24 18.43 7.22 -5.86
C MET A 24 18.29 7.47 -7.37
N GLY A 25 17.90 8.68 -7.80
CA GLY A 25 17.61 8.99 -9.20
C GLY A 25 16.30 8.35 -9.72
N LEU A 26 15.43 7.90 -8.82
CA LEU A 26 14.20 7.15 -9.13
C LEU A 26 12.93 8.01 -9.09
N THR A 27 13.05 9.34 -9.02
CA THR A 27 11.91 10.26 -8.86
C THR A 27 10.83 10.11 -9.94
N ARG A 28 11.23 9.77 -11.17
CA ARG A 28 10.30 9.54 -12.30
C ARG A 28 9.90 8.07 -12.47
N GLU A 29 10.52 7.19 -11.69
CA GLU A 29 10.31 5.75 -11.75
C GLU A 29 9.21 5.32 -10.79
N LEU A 30 9.14 5.91 -9.60
CA LEU A 30 8.07 5.63 -8.65
C LEU A 30 6.80 6.41 -9.02
N GLN A 31 5.77 5.71 -9.47
CA GLN A 31 4.47 6.29 -9.77
C GLN A 31 3.46 5.95 -8.67
N ASP A 32 2.76 6.97 -8.18
CA ASP A 32 1.63 6.83 -7.25
C ASP A 32 0.37 6.42 -8.02
N MET A 33 -0.23 5.31 -7.61
CA MET A 33 -1.45 4.73 -8.18
C MET A 33 -2.69 5.05 -7.34
N GLY A 34 -2.54 5.73 -6.21
CA GLY A 34 -3.61 6.05 -5.28
C GLY A 34 -4.41 4.81 -4.88
N SER A 35 -5.74 4.93 -4.93
CA SER A 35 -6.70 3.87 -4.60
C SER A 35 -7.23 3.14 -5.84
N THR A 36 -6.37 2.92 -6.84
CA THR A 36 -6.76 2.19 -8.06
C THR A 36 -7.30 0.80 -7.71
N ARG A 37 -8.43 0.41 -8.31
CA ARG A 37 -9.03 -0.92 -8.08
C ARG A 37 -8.28 -2.01 -8.82
N TYR A 38 -8.01 -3.11 -8.12
CA TYR A 38 -7.37 -4.31 -8.66
C TYR A 38 -8.30 -5.51 -8.55
N GLN A 39 -8.44 -6.25 -9.65
CA GLN A 39 -9.29 -7.43 -9.74
C GLN A 39 -8.49 -8.69 -9.42
N GLY A 40 -8.77 -9.31 -8.27
CA GLY A 40 -8.26 -10.64 -7.95
C GLY A 40 -9.13 -11.76 -8.51
N SER A 41 -8.84 -12.99 -8.11
CA SER A 41 -9.49 -14.20 -8.62
C SER A 41 -11.01 -14.25 -8.36
N ALA A 42 -11.45 -13.83 -7.16
CA ALA A 42 -12.85 -13.89 -6.75
C ALA A 42 -13.43 -12.51 -6.38
N VAL A 43 -12.60 -11.57 -5.95
CA VAL A 43 -13.02 -10.24 -5.48
C VAL A 43 -12.09 -9.17 -6.04
N SER A 44 -12.53 -7.92 -6.08
CA SER A 44 -11.68 -6.76 -6.34
C SER A 44 -11.39 -6.00 -5.04
N LYS A 45 -10.21 -5.39 -4.92
CA LYS A 45 -9.88 -4.49 -3.81
C LYS A 45 -9.29 -3.18 -4.32
N GLU A 46 -9.42 -2.15 -3.49
CA GLU A 46 -8.78 -0.85 -3.65
C GLU A 46 -7.84 -0.67 -2.47
N PRO A 47 -6.55 -0.36 -2.70
CA PRO A 47 -5.62 -0.06 -1.62
C PRO A 47 -5.87 1.36 -1.13
N ASP A 48 -5.39 1.71 0.06
CA ASP A 48 -5.40 3.11 0.49
C ASP A 48 -4.32 3.93 -0.23
N SER A 49 -3.20 3.31 -0.57
CA SER A 49 -2.19 3.87 -1.47
C SER A 49 -1.39 2.75 -2.12
N ALA A 50 -0.95 2.96 -3.36
CA ALA A 50 -0.17 1.99 -4.10
C ALA A 50 0.90 2.65 -4.97
N PHE A 51 2.04 1.98 -5.15
CA PHE A 51 3.16 2.49 -5.92
C PHE A 51 3.69 1.46 -6.91
N ILE A 52 3.98 1.92 -8.12
CA ILE A 52 4.45 1.07 -9.22
C ILE A 52 5.76 1.61 -9.81
N PRO A 53 6.73 0.74 -10.16
CA PRO A 53 7.90 1.10 -10.95
C PRO A 53 7.51 1.24 -12.43
N LYS A 54 7.41 2.50 -12.87
CA LYS A 54 6.84 2.89 -14.18
C LYS A 54 7.53 2.23 -15.38
N SER A 55 8.86 2.17 -15.41
CA SER A 55 9.60 1.64 -16.57
C SER A 55 9.46 0.14 -16.72
N SER A 56 9.40 -0.60 -15.61
CA SER A 56 9.30 -2.06 -15.62
C SER A 56 7.88 -2.59 -15.82
N ARG A 57 6.86 -1.73 -15.61
CA ARG A 57 5.44 -2.06 -15.78
C ARG A 57 4.69 -0.99 -16.58
N PRO A 58 5.06 -0.77 -17.85
CA PRO A 58 4.45 0.26 -18.67
C PRO A 58 3.08 -0.21 -19.16
N GLY A 59 2.00 0.25 -18.53
CA GLY A 59 0.65 0.01 -19.07
C GLY A 59 -0.47 0.07 -18.03
N PRO A 60 -1.73 0.21 -18.48
CA PRO A 60 -2.89 0.09 -17.61
C PRO A 60 -3.05 -1.36 -17.13
N GLY A 61 -3.49 -1.53 -15.88
CA GLY A 61 -3.85 -2.85 -15.33
C GLY A 61 -2.69 -3.63 -14.70
N HIS A 62 -1.46 -3.14 -14.73
CA HIS A 62 -0.38 -3.73 -13.93
C HIS A 62 -0.62 -3.50 -12.44
N TRP A 63 -0.36 -4.54 -11.65
CA TRP A 63 -0.40 -4.47 -10.20
C TRP A 63 0.79 -3.64 -9.67
N PRO A 64 0.61 -2.99 -8.51
CA PRO A 64 1.66 -2.18 -7.90
C PRO A 64 2.72 -3.10 -7.27
N THR A 65 3.90 -2.56 -6.98
CA THR A 65 4.95 -3.29 -6.25
C THR A 65 4.85 -3.08 -4.73
N VAL A 66 4.40 -1.90 -4.32
CA VAL A 66 4.14 -1.55 -2.92
C VAL A 66 2.67 -1.20 -2.75
N VAL A 67 2.01 -1.82 -1.78
CA VAL A 67 0.65 -1.50 -1.34
C VAL A 67 0.68 -1.02 0.11
N ILE A 68 -0.17 -0.05 0.45
CA ILE A 68 -0.40 0.44 1.80
C ILE A 68 -1.88 0.33 2.12
N ASP A 69 -2.20 -0.36 3.21
CA ASP A 69 -3.53 -0.37 3.81
C ASP A 69 -3.44 0.13 5.26
N CYS A 70 -4.34 1.04 5.62
CA CYS A 70 -4.37 1.72 6.89
C CYS A 70 -5.72 1.49 7.57
N GLY A 71 -5.68 0.98 8.80
CA GLY A 71 -6.85 0.82 9.64
C GLY A 71 -6.80 1.76 10.83
N VAL A 72 -7.79 2.66 10.96
CA VAL A 72 -7.98 3.48 12.17
C VAL A 72 -9.07 2.84 13.01
N SER A 73 -8.70 2.35 14.20
CA SER A 73 -9.57 1.53 15.07
C SER A 73 -10.03 0.19 14.47
N GLU A 74 -9.65 -0.12 13.24
CA GLU A 74 -9.87 -1.42 12.60
C GLU A 74 -9.00 -2.52 13.22
N GLY A 75 -9.51 -3.76 13.16
CA GLY A 75 -8.81 -4.93 13.67
C GLY A 75 -7.56 -5.24 12.84
N LEU A 76 -6.41 -5.37 13.50
CA LEU A 76 -5.16 -5.79 12.86
C LEU A 76 -5.30 -7.10 12.08
N THR A 77 -6.16 -8.02 12.52
CA THR A 77 -6.45 -9.28 11.82
C THR A 77 -7.03 -9.07 10.42
N GLN A 78 -7.87 -8.05 10.23
CA GLN A 78 -8.44 -7.74 8.92
C GLN A 78 -7.35 -7.22 7.97
N LEU A 79 -6.55 -6.26 8.43
CA LEU A 79 -5.41 -5.75 7.66
C LEU A 79 -4.42 -6.85 7.25
N LYS A 80 -4.16 -7.83 8.13
CA LYS A 80 -3.32 -9.01 7.79
C LYS A 80 -3.96 -9.86 6.70
N THR A 81 -5.28 -10.05 6.75
CA THR A 81 -6.03 -10.75 5.71
C THR A 81 -5.93 -10.00 4.38
N ASP A 82 -5.98 -8.66 4.42
CA ASP A 82 -5.80 -7.83 3.23
C ASP A 82 -4.38 -7.92 2.66
N ALA A 83 -3.35 -7.88 3.52
CA ALA A 83 -1.96 -8.09 3.11
C ALA A 83 -1.74 -9.45 2.42
N CYS A 84 -2.24 -10.53 3.02
CA CYS A 84 -2.21 -11.86 2.40
C CYS A 84 -2.95 -11.87 1.07
N TRP A 85 -4.08 -11.17 0.97
CA TRP A 85 -4.86 -11.11 -0.27
C TRP A 85 -4.06 -10.45 -1.41
N TRP A 86 -3.43 -9.30 -1.15
CA TRP A 86 -2.61 -8.57 -2.13
C TRP A 86 -1.44 -9.42 -2.64
N LEU A 87 -0.72 -10.06 -1.73
CA LEU A 87 0.43 -10.90 -2.08
C LEU A 87 0.02 -12.12 -2.90
N ASN A 88 -1.08 -12.80 -2.52
CA ASN A 88 -1.51 -14.03 -3.19
C ASN A 88 -2.24 -13.80 -4.52
N ASN A 89 -2.94 -12.68 -4.71
CA ASN A 89 -3.74 -12.43 -5.92
C ASN A 89 -2.99 -11.69 -7.02
N SER A 90 -1.85 -11.05 -6.69
CA SER A 90 -1.08 -10.25 -7.65
C SER A 90 -0.17 -11.08 -8.56
N SER A 91 -0.20 -12.42 -8.49
CA SER A 91 0.72 -13.30 -9.23
C SER A 91 2.20 -12.93 -9.02
N GLY A 92 2.53 -12.45 -7.81
CA GLY A 92 3.88 -12.01 -7.45
C GLY A 92 4.24 -10.60 -7.90
N ASP A 93 3.30 -9.82 -8.45
CA ASP A 93 3.59 -8.43 -8.83
C ASP A 93 3.71 -7.50 -7.62
N VAL A 94 2.86 -7.69 -6.60
CA VAL A 94 3.00 -7.02 -5.30
C VAL A 94 4.14 -7.69 -4.54
N LYS A 95 5.15 -6.90 -4.20
CA LYS A 95 6.34 -7.36 -3.48
C LYS A 95 6.28 -7.02 -2.00
N ILE A 96 5.67 -5.88 -1.66
CA ILE A 96 5.58 -5.38 -0.30
C ILE A 96 4.14 -4.91 -0.04
N VAL A 97 3.57 -5.36 1.07
CA VAL A 97 2.38 -4.73 1.65
C VAL A 97 2.74 -4.14 3.00
N LEU A 98 2.42 -2.88 3.20
CA LEU A 98 2.57 -2.18 4.47
C LEU A 98 1.19 -2.01 5.08
N ILE A 99 0.99 -2.55 6.28
CA ILE A 99 -0.26 -2.35 7.02
C ILE A 99 -0.05 -1.44 8.21
N PHE A 100 -0.87 -0.39 8.31
CA PHE A 100 -0.81 0.59 9.39
C PHE A 100 -2.03 0.43 10.30
N SER A 101 -1.85 -0.14 11.48
CA SER A 101 -2.90 -0.16 12.52
C SER A 101 -2.70 1.01 13.47
N ILE A 102 -3.59 1.99 13.38
CA ILE A 102 -3.52 3.24 14.14
C ILE A 102 -4.60 3.26 15.20
N LYS A 103 -4.19 3.52 16.45
CA LYS A 103 -5.08 3.65 17.60
C LYS A 103 -4.87 5.03 18.25
N PRO A 104 -5.62 6.06 17.81
CA PRO A 104 -5.40 7.44 18.25
C PRO A 104 -5.58 7.65 19.76
N VAL A 105 -6.57 6.98 20.37
CA VAL A 105 -6.90 7.10 21.80
C VAL A 105 -5.70 6.76 22.69
N ILE A 106 -4.99 5.69 22.35
CA ILE A 106 -3.80 5.23 23.08
C ILE A 106 -2.49 5.69 22.42
N LYS A 107 -2.57 6.60 21.44
CA LYS A 107 -1.42 7.17 20.71
C LYS A 107 -0.45 6.11 20.17
N LYS A 108 -0.98 5.00 19.65
CA LYS A 108 -0.19 3.88 19.12
C LYS A 108 -0.32 3.77 17.61
N ILE A 109 0.81 3.66 16.93
CA ILE A 109 0.91 3.27 15.53
C ILE A 109 1.66 1.93 15.49
N HIS A 110 1.06 0.93 14.88
CA HIS A 110 1.67 -0.37 14.63
C HIS A 110 1.80 -0.56 13.12
N ILE A 111 3.01 -0.82 12.64
CA ILE A 111 3.30 -1.00 11.21
C ILE A 111 3.88 -2.40 11.03
N GLU A 112 3.35 -3.13 10.05
CA GLU A 112 3.95 -4.39 9.61
C GLU A 112 4.32 -4.32 8.13
N LYS A 113 5.44 -4.93 7.78
CA LYS A 113 5.89 -5.15 6.40
C LYS A 113 5.67 -6.63 6.08
N TRP A 114 4.90 -6.89 5.02
CA TRP A 114 4.60 -8.22 4.53
C TRP A 114 5.22 -8.43 3.15
N GLU A 115 5.85 -9.59 2.95
CA GLU A 115 6.49 -10.02 1.71
C GLU A 115 6.34 -11.54 1.56
N MET A 116 6.39 -12.05 0.32
CA MET A 116 6.42 -13.49 0.07
C MET A 116 7.85 -14.00 0.32
N VAL A 117 7.98 -15.13 1.04
CA VAL A 117 9.26 -15.80 1.32
C VAL A 117 9.62 -16.76 0.19
#